data_AF-A0A5K1HGT1-F1
#
_entry.id   AF-A0A5K1HGT1-F1
#
_cell.length_a   1.000
_cell.length_b   1.000
_cell.length_c   1.000
_cell.angle_alpha   90.00
_cell.angle_beta   90.00
_cell.angle_gamma   90.00
#
_symmetry.space_group_name_H-M   'P 1'
#
loop_
_entity.id
_entity.type
_entity.pdbx_description
1 polymer ?
#
loop_
_entity_poly.entity_id
_entity_poly.type
_entity_poly.pdbx_seq_one_letter_code
_entity_poly.pdbx_strand_id
1 'polypeptide(L)'
;LKMQEYIESNSTLIYRSPEMITLEDKPIGFASDIWMLGCIAYFIYFRKHPFEGEGKLAIISPNVRYSEDSEYAKLIQSLWCYSRVFVRRLRR
;
A
#
# COMPACT_ATOMS: atom_id res chain seq x y z
N LEU A 1 17.05 -13.94 -0.52
CA LEU A 1 17.26 -14.24 -1.97
C LEU A 1 16.03 -14.91 -2.59
N LYS A 2 15.69 -16.18 -2.30
CA LYS A 2 14.48 -16.83 -2.88
C LYS A 2 13.17 -16.04 -2.72
N MET A 3 12.91 -15.47 -1.53
CA MET A 3 11.67 -14.71 -1.29
C MET A 3 11.62 -13.39 -2.09
N GLN A 4 12.77 -12.71 -2.26
CA GLN A 4 12.85 -11.49 -3.07
C GLN A 4 12.50 -11.76 -4.51
N GLU A 5 13.14 -12.77 -5.10
CA GLU A 5 12.90 -13.19 -6.48
C GLU A 5 11.44 -13.61 -6.69
N TYR A 6 10.87 -14.33 -5.72
CA TYR A 6 9.45 -14.70 -5.76
C TYR A 6 8.53 -13.48 -5.78
N ILE A 7 8.74 -12.52 -4.88
CA ILE A 7 7.95 -11.28 -4.84
C ILE A 7 8.15 -10.47 -6.13
N GLU A 8 9.38 -10.41 -6.64
CA GLU A 8 9.70 -9.65 -7.85
C GLU A 8 9.05 -10.23 -9.10
N SER A 9 8.98 -11.55 -9.20
CA SER A 9 8.35 -12.25 -10.32
C SER A 9 6.83 -12.32 -10.25
N ASN A 10 6.23 -12.24 -9.05
CA ASN A 10 4.80 -12.47 -8.84
C ASN A 10 4.02 -11.23 -8.36
N SER A 11 4.62 -10.05 -8.31
CA SER A 11 3.92 -8.84 -7.87
C SER A 11 4.38 -7.58 -8.58
N THR A 12 3.45 -6.63 -8.72
CA THR A 12 3.74 -5.30 -9.28
C THR A 12 4.18 -4.36 -8.17
N LEU A 13 5.36 -3.73 -8.32
CA LEU A 13 6.06 -2.98 -7.27
C LEU A 13 5.18 -1.96 -6.53
N ILE A 14 4.39 -1.17 -7.26
CA ILE A 14 3.59 -0.09 -6.67
C ILE A 14 2.46 -0.60 -5.74
N TYR A 15 2.07 -1.88 -5.85
CA TYR A 15 1.06 -2.50 -4.99
C TYR A 15 1.67 -3.28 -3.81
N ARG A 16 3.00 -3.42 -3.74
CA ARG A 16 3.65 -4.16 -2.67
C ARG A 16 3.46 -3.45 -1.34
N SER A 17 3.21 -4.25 -0.30
CA SER A 17 3.13 -3.75 1.06
C SER A 17 4.53 -3.45 1.63
N PRO A 18 4.63 -2.68 2.72
CA PRO A 18 5.91 -2.37 3.37
C PRO A 18 6.74 -3.63 3.70
N GLU A 19 6.12 -4.69 4.21
CA GLU A 19 6.79 -5.95 4.55
C GLU A 19 7.30 -6.71 3.32
N MET A 20 6.63 -6.60 2.16
CA MET A 20 7.15 -7.12 0.89
C MET A 20 8.37 -6.35 0.38
N ILE A 21 8.53 -5.08 0.79
CA ILE A 21 9.69 -4.25 0.44
C ILE A 21 10.85 -4.46 1.42
N THR A 22 10.57 -4.46 2.73
CA THR A 22 11.61 -4.52 3.76
C THR A 22 12.07 -5.94 4.05
N LEU A 23 11.20 -6.94 3.83
CA LEU A 23 11.47 -8.35 4.15
C LEU A 23 11.96 -8.55 5.58
N GLU A 24 11.39 -7.77 6.49
CA GLU A 24 11.46 -8.07 7.92
C GLU A 24 10.98 -9.50 8.18
N ASP A 25 11.31 -10.08 9.34
CA ASP A 25 10.88 -11.43 9.79
C ASP A 25 9.36 -11.57 10.03
N LYS A 26 8.55 -10.77 9.33
CA LYS A 26 7.10 -10.80 9.40
C LYS A 26 6.53 -11.58 8.23
N PRO A 27 5.54 -12.45 8.49
CA PRO A 27 4.90 -13.20 7.43
C PRO A 27 4.19 -12.24 6.47
N ILE A 28 4.48 -12.41 5.18
CA ILE A 28 3.67 -11.84 4.10
C ILE A 28 2.38 -12.67 4.03
N GLY A 29 1.23 -12.01 4.10
CA GLY A 29 -0.06 -12.68 4.16
C GLY A 29 -1.20 -11.70 3.94
N PHE A 30 -2.37 -11.97 4.52
CA PHE A 30 -3.60 -11.19 4.30
C PHE A 30 -3.45 -9.68 4.52
N ALA A 31 -2.55 -9.24 5.40
CA ALA A 31 -2.26 -7.82 5.60
C ALA A 31 -1.75 -7.13 4.32
N SER A 32 -0.95 -7.83 3.53
CA SER A 32 -0.42 -7.33 2.27
C SER A 32 -1.53 -7.18 1.21
N ASP A 33 -2.54 -8.04 1.23
CA ASP A 33 -3.70 -7.92 0.35
C ASP A 33 -4.56 -6.71 0.74
N ILE A 34 -4.79 -6.47 2.04
CA ILE A 34 -5.51 -5.28 2.52
C ILE A 34 -4.78 -4.00 2.10
N TRP A 35 -3.44 -3.99 2.13
CA TRP A 35 -2.65 -2.88 1.60
C TRP A 35 -2.91 -2.65 0.10
N MET A 36 -2.81 -3.71 -0.71
CA MET A 36 -3.05 -3.65 -2.15
C MET A 36 -4.47 -3.17 -2.46
N LEU A 37 -5.49 -3.66 -1.75
CA LEU A 37 -6.88 -3.22 -1.90
C LEU A 37 -7.04 -1.73 -1.62
N GLY A 38 -6.34 -1.20 -0.61
CA GLY A 38 -6.28 0.24 -0.36
C GLY A 38 -5.70 1.02 -1.54
N CYS A 39 -4.62 0.52 -2.15
CA CYS A 39 -4.01 1.12 -3.35
C CYS A 39 -4.95 1.08 -4.57
N ILE A 40 -5.67 -0.04 -4.77
CA ILE A 40 -6.61 -0.22 -5.88
C ILE A 40 -7.81 0.73 -5.72
N ALA A 41 -8.43 0.78 -4.54
CA ALA A 41 -9.53 1.69 -4.26
C ALA A 41 -9.12 3.15 -4.48
N TYR A 42 -7.92 3.50 -4.03
CA TYR A 42 -7.30 4.80 -4.28
C TYR A 42 -7.20 5.10 -5.79
N PHE A 43 -6.60 4.19 -6.55
CA PHE A 43 -6.38 4.34 -7.97
C PHE A 43 -7.68 4.45 -8.78
N ILE A 44 -8.70 3.67 -8.44
CA ILE A 44 -9.99 3.70 -9.14
C ILE A 44 -10.64 5.07 -9.02
N TYR A 45 -10.65 5.65 -7.81
CA TYR A 45 -11.30 6.92 -7.54
C TYR A 45 -10.50 8.12 -8.06
N PHE A 46 -9.21 8.23 -7.68
CA PHE A 46 -8.38 9.39 -8.02
C PHE A 46 -7.73 9.30 -9.40
N ARG A 47 -7.85 8.16 -10.09
CA ARG A 47 -7.22 7.87 -11.38
C ARG A 47 -5.69 8.04 -11.38
N LYS A 48 -5.11 8.06 -10.18
CA LYS A 48 -3.69 8.25 -9.89
C LYS A 48 -3.30 7.30 -8.78
N HIS A 49 -2.20 6.57 -8.97
CA HIS A 49 -1.72 5.63 -7.95
C HIS A 49 -1.16 6.40 -6.74
N PRO A 50 -1.36 5.96 -5.48
CA PRO A 50 -0.86 6.67 -4.29
C PRO A 50 0.67 6.86 -4.27
N PHE A 51 1.39 6.02 -5.01
CA PHE A 51 2.86 6.06 -5.15
C PHE A 51 3.33 6.36 -6.59
N GLU A 52 2.46 6.94 -7.42
CA GLU A 52 2.84 7.31 -8.79
C GLU A 52 3.98 8.35 -8.77
N GLY A 53 5.08 8.05 -9.47
CA GLY A 53 6.28 8.91 -9.51
C GLY A 53 7.13 8.87 -8.23
N GLU A 54 6.74 8.08 -7.24
CA GLU A 54 7.44 7.95 -5.96
C GLU A 54 8.40 6.74 -5.95
N GLY A 55 9.45 6.82 -5.14
CA GLY A 55 10.39 5.71 -4.95
C GLY A 55 9.90 4.64 -3.97
N LYS A 56 10.62 3.51 -3.88
CA LYS A 56 10.31 2.40 -2.94
C LYS A 56 10.16 2.86 -1.47
N LEU A 57 10.86 3.93 -1.07
CA LEU A 57 10.77 4.50 0.28
C LEU A 57 9.38 5.06 0.62
N ALA A 58 8.64 5.57 -0.37
CA ALA A 58 7.30 6.09 -0.16
C ALA A 58 6.30 4.98 0.24
N ILE A 59 6.57 3.72 -0.15
CA ILE A 59 5.79 2.56 0.28
C ILE A 59 5.98 2.35 1.79
N ILE A 60 7.22 2.44 2.28
CA ILE A 60 7.57 2.26 3.70
C ILE A 60 7.03 3.41 4.56
N SER A 61 7.18 4.65 4.06
CA SER A 61 6.74 5.88 4.74
C SER A 61 5.85 6.74 3.83
N PRO A 62 4.55 6.41 3.70
CA PRO A 62 3.64 7.12 2.80
C PRO A 62 3.31 8.52 3.30
N ASN A 63 3.44 9.52 2.42
CA ASN A 63 2.95 10.88 2.61
C ASN A 63 1.98 11.27 1.48
N VAL A 64 0.92 10.48 1.33
CA VAL A 64 -0.11 10.65 0.29
C VAL A 64 -1.08 11.75 0.74
N ARG A 65 -1.20 12.84 -0.03
CA ARG A 65 -2.07 13.99 0.27
C ARG A 65 -2.88 14.39 -0.95
N TYR A 66 -4.18 14.57 -0.76
CA TYR A 66 -5.11 14.98 -1.82
C TYR A 66 -6.13 15.96 -1.27
N SER A 67 -6.54 16.92 -2.10
CA SER A 67 -7.31 18.10 -1.69
C SER A 67 -8.73 18.14 -2.26
N GLU A 68 -9.28 17.00 -2.67
CA GLU A 68 -10.68 16.93 -3.11
C GLU A 68 -11.63 16.88 -1.91
N ASP A 69 -12.69 17.69 -1.96
CA ASP A 69 -13.70 17.82 -0.90
C ASP A 69 -15.02 17.13 -1.25
N SER A 70 -14.94 15.89 -1.76
CA SER A 70 -16.12 15.05 -1.94
C SER A 70 -16.23 14.04 -0.80
N GLU A 71 -17.45 13.66 -0.43
CA GLU A 71 -17.69 12.60 0.56
C GLU A 71 -17.09 11.26 0.13
N TYR A 72 -17.10 10.96 -1.18
CA TYR A 72 -16.44 9.78 -1.73
C TYR A 72 -14.92 9.86 -1.56
N ALA A 73 -14.30 11.02 -1.80
CA ALA A 73 -12.86 11.22 -1.59
C ALA A 73 -12.49 10.99 -0.11
N LYS A 74 -13.30 11.49 0.84
CA LYS A 74 -13.12 11.27 2.28
C LYS A 74 -13.25 9.79 2.65
N LEU A 75 -14.21 9.08 2.06
CA LEU A 75 -14.40 7.64 2.26
C LEU A 75 -13.19 6.84 1.76
N ILE A 76 -12.72 7.12 0.54
CA ILE A 76 -11.54 6.44 -0.03
C ILE A 76 -10.28 6.77 0.78
N GLN A 77 -10.10 8.01 1.21
CA GLN A 77 -9.00 8.39 2.11
C GLN A 77 -9.08 7.65 3.46
N SER A 78 -10.29 7.45 4.00
CA SER A 78 -10.48 6.68 5.23
C SER A 78 -10.12 5.20 5.04
N LEU A 79 -10.53 4.58 3.93
CA LEU A 79 -10.14 3.21 3.58
C LEU A 79 -8.62 3.07 3.40
N TRP A 80 -7.99 4.04 2.72
CA TRP A 80 -6.53 4.13 2.59
C TRP A 80 -5.83 4.25 3.94
N CYS A 81 -6.33 5.10 4.84
CA CYS A 81 -5.80 5.22 6.19
C CYS A 81 -5.96 3.92 6.99
N TYR A 82 -7.12 3.25 6.86
CA TYR A 82 -7.37 1.96 7.52
C TYR A 82 -6.38 0.89 7.06
N SER A 83 -6.14 0.73 5.74
CA SER A 83 -5.21 -0.29 5.24
C SER A 83 -3.80 -0.10 5.79
N ARG A 84 -3.33 1.16 5.89
CA ARG A 84 -2.04 1.51 6.51
C ARG A 84 -1.97 1.15 7.99
N VAL A 85 -3.03 1.44 8.74
CA VAL A 85 -3.10 1.12 10.18
C VAL A 85 -3.18 -0.39 10.39
N PHE A 86 -3.94 -1.10 9.57
CA PHE A 86 -4.09 -2.56 9.63
C PHE A 86 -2.74 -3.26 9.47
N VAL A 87 -2.02 -2.92 8.39
CA VAL A 87 -0.68 -3.46 8.13
C VAL A 87 0.29 -3.10 9.26
N ARG A 88 0.24 -1.88 9.80
CA ARG A 88 1.09 -1.48 10.93
C ARG A 88 0.72 -2.14 12.26
N ARG A 89 -0.55 -2.47 12.50
CA ARG A 89 -0.99 -3.16 13.72
C ARG A 89 -0.56 -4.60 13.74
N LEU A 90 -0.62 -5.29 12.60
CA LEU A 90 -0.11 -6.65 12.45
C LEU A 90 1.44 -6.70 12.36
N ARG A 91 2.09 -5.53 12.36
CA ARG A 91 3.55 -5.39 12.53
C ARG A 91 4.00 -5.33 13.99
N ARG A 92 3.10 -5.29 14.98
CA ARG A 92 3.41 -5.44 16.41
C ARG A 92 3.02 -6.82 16.87
#